data_AF-A0A1B7LMC3-F1
#
_entry.id   AF-A0A1B7LMC3-F1
#
_cell.length_a   1.000
_cell.length_b   1.000
_cell.length_c   1.000
_cell.angle_alpha   90.00
_cell.angle_beta   90.00
_cell.angle_gamma   90.00
#
_symmetry.space_group_name_H-M   'P 1'
#
loop_
_entity.id
_entity.type
_entity.pdbx_description
1 polymer ?
#
loop_
_entity_poly.entity_id
_entity_poly.type
_entity_poly.pdbx_seq_one_letter_code
_entity_poly.pdbx_strand_id
1 'polypeptide(L)'
;MELYQILGWLNVWVFVLLVIKAPLKTLNKKLKNKQLMKINSLLTKYHKYLGIFMIVVAIAHAYVIGTLFRFNSGTLILIGIIITAIVGFLIRATRKKIFLTIHRILSIVVLLLMINHIYF
;
A
#
# COMPACT_ATOMS: atom_id res chain seq x y z
N MET A 1 13.39 -17.61 -9.96
CA MET A 1 12.58 -16.38 -9.94
C MET A 1 13.53 -15.23 -10.22
N GLU A 2 13.24 -14.41 -11.23
CA GLU A 2 14.12 -13.30 -11.61
C GLU A 2 13.96 -12.09 -10.68
N LEU A 3 14.93 -11.18 -10.68
CA LEU A 3 14.93 -10.00 -9.80
C LEU A 3 13.64 -9.17 -9.93
N TYR A 4 13.17 -8.91 -11.16
CA TYR A 4 11.96 -8.13 -11.37
C TYR A 4 10.72 -8.81 -10.76
N GLN A 5 10.63 -10.15 -10.84
CA GLN A 5 9.55 -10.93 -10.26
C GLN A 5 9.58 -10.85 -8.74
N ILE A 6 10.77 -10.94 -8.12
CA ILE A 6 10.97 -10.76 -6.68
C ILE A 6 10.47 -9.39 -6.23
N LEU A 7 10.87 -8.32 -6.91
CA LEU A 7 10.46 -6.96 -6.56
C LEU A 7 8.95 -6.75 -6.75
N GLY A 8 8.36 -7.34 -7.79
CA GLY A 8 6.92 -7.30 -8.05
C GLY A 8 6.12 -7.96 -6.93
N TRP A 9 6.45 -9.21 -6.59
CA TRP A 9 5.80 -9.93 -5.50
C TRP A 9 6.03 -9.28 -4.14
N LEU A 10 7.20 -8.70 -3.91
CA LEU A 10 7.48 -7.96 -2.68
C LEU A 10 6.55 -6.74 -2.52
N ASN A 11 6.27 -5.99 -3.60
CA ASN A 11 5.29 -4.91 -3.57
C ASN A 11 3.89 -5.42 -3.20
N VAL A 12 3.47 -6.55 -3.76
CA VAL A 12 2.17 -7.17 -3.44
C VAL A 12 2.10 -7.51 -1.96
N TRP A 13 3.12 -8.19 -1.41
CA TRP A 13 3.16 -8.54 0.02
C TRP A 13 3.12 -7.33 0.93
N VAL A 14 3.91 -6.29 0.64
CA VAL A 14 3.91 -5.04 1.42
C VAL A 14 2.55 -4.37 1.35
N PHE A 15 1.94 -4.32 0.16
CA PHE A 15 0.61 -3.74 -0.01
C PHE A 15 -0.46 -4.47 0.81
N VAL A 16 -0.43 -5.81 0.80
CA VAL A 16 -1.34 -6.62 1.63
C VAL A 16 -1.19 -6.27 3.11
N LEU A 17 0.04 -6.14 3.61
CA LEU A 17 0.30 -5.73 5.00
C LEU A 17 -0.24 -4.32 5.32
N LEU A 18 -0.20 -3.40 4.35
CA LEU A 18 -0.75 -2.06 4.50
C LEU A 18 -2.29 -2.06 4.56
N VAL A 19 -2.94 -2.82 3.67
CA VAL A 19 -4.41 -2.86 3.54
C VAL A 19 -5.06 -3.71 4.64
N ILE A 20 -4.46 -4.84 5.02
CA ILE A 20 -5.03 -5.79 6.00
C ILE A 20 -5.23 -5.18 7.40
N LYS A 21 -4.53 -4.07 7.70
CA LYS A 21 -4.72 -3.30 8.92
C LYS A 21 -6.18 -2.87 9.13
N ALA A 22 -6.88 -2.46 8.07
CA ALA A 22 -8.27 -2.00 8.17
C ALA A 22 -9.24 -3.11 8.63
N PRO A 23 -9.30 -4.30 7.98
CA PRO A 23 -10.11 -5.40 8.46
C PRO A 23 -9.63 -5.95 9.80
N LEU A 24 -8.32 -6.02 10.06
CA LEU A 24 -7.81 -6.47 11.37
C LEU A 24 -8.26 -5.57 12.52
N LYS A 25 -8.30 -4.25 12.33
CA LYS A 25 -8.82 -3.32 13.33
C LYS A 25 -10.32 -3.57 13.60
N THR A 26 -11.11 -3.84 12.57
CA THR A 26 -12.54 -4.16 12.69
C THR A 26 -12.74 -5.50 13.40
N LEU A 27 -11.94 -6.52 13.06
CA LEU A 27 -11.98 -7.83 13.68
C LEU A 27 -11.59 -7.76 15.17
N ASN A 28 -10.54 -7.03 15.50
CA ASN A 28 -10.09 -6.86 16.89
C ASN A 28 -11.13 -6.14 17.75
N LYS A 29 -11.93 -5.22 17.20
CA LYS A 29 -13.04 -4.60 17.94
C LYS A 29 -14.12 -5.61 18.35
N LYS A 30 -14.37 -6.61 17.50
CA LYS A 30 -15.36 -7.67 17.76
C LYS A 30 -14.82 -8.74 18.72
N LEU A 31 -13.61 -9.23 18.47
CA LEU A 31 -13.03 -10.35 19.22
C LEU A 31 -12.29 -9.92 20.50
N LYS A 32 -11.85 -8.66 20.60
CA LYS A 32 -11.04 -8.10 21.70
C LYS A 32 -9.82 -8.96 22.06
N ASN A 33 -9.21 -9.60 21.07
CA ASN A 33 -8.11 -10.54 21.25
C ASN A 33 -6.76 -9.81 21.43
N LYS A 34 -6.01 -10.17 22.49
CA LYS A 34 -4.71 -9.55 22.82
C LYS A 34 -3.66 -9.70 21.70
N GLN A 35 -3.62 -10.83 21.00
CA GLN A 35 -2.70 -11.07 19.89
C GLN A 35 -3.05 -10.20 18.69
N LEU A 36 -4.34 -10.09 18.32
CA LEU A 36 -4.79 -9.20 17.25
C LEU A 36 -4.48 -7.73 17.56
N MET A 37 -4.62 -7.33 18.83
CA MET A 37 -4.22 -6.00 19.27
C MET A 37 -2.70 -5.76 19.10
N LYS A 38 -1.86 -6.74 19.45
CA LYS A 38 -0.40 -6.67 19.26
C LYS A 38 -0.04 -6.54 17.78
N ILE A 39 -0.63 -7.37 16.90
CA ILE A 39 -0.42 -7.31 15.45
C ILE A 39 -0.87 -5.95 14.90
N ASN A 40 -2.05 -5.47 15.26
CA ASN A 40 -2.55 -4.18 14.78
C ASN A 40 -1.68 -3.00 15.28
N SER A 41 -1.11 -3.09 16.48
CA SER A 41 -0.15 -2.11 17.00
C SER A 41 1.14 -2.09 16.17
N LEU A 42 1.71 -3.26 15.88
CA LEU A 42 2.89 -3.40 15.02
C LEU A 42 2.62 -2.85 13.61
N LEU A 43 1.53 -3.28 12.97
CA LEU A 43 1.14 -2.76 11.66
C LEU A 43 0.93 -1.25 11.69
N THR A 44 0.40 -0.69 12.77
CA THR A 44 0.24 0.77 12.91
C THR A 44 1.58 1.48 13.01
N LYS A 45 2.51 0.97 13.84
CA LYS A 45 3.84 1.52 14.03
C LYS A 45 4.63 1.54 12.71
N TYR A 46 4.55 0.46 11.94
CA TYR A 46 5.34 0.31 10.72
C TYR A 46 4.64 0.78 9.43
N HIS A 47 3.34 1.09 9.46
CA HIS A 47 2.55 1.44 8.26
C HIS A 47 3.20 2.52 7.39
N LYS A 48 3.68 3.62 7.98
CA LYS A 48 4.33 4.70 7.22
C LYS A 48 5.63 4.22 6.56
N TYR A 49 6.44 3.46 7.28
CA TYR A 49 7.72 2.95 6.78
C TYR A 49 7.49 1.92 5.67
N LEU A 50 6.49 1.04 5.82
CA LEU A 50 6.08 0.10 4.79
C LEU A 50 5.56 0.81 3.53
N GLY A 51 4.82 1.90 3.67
CA GLY A 51 4.37 2.71 2.52
C GLY A 51 5.54 3.33 1.74
N ILE A 52 6.52 3.89 2.44
CA ILE A 52 7.74 4.44 1.81
C ILE A 52 8.55 3.31 1.15
N PHE A 53 8.73 2.20 1.86
CA PHE A 53 9.42 1.03 1.34
C PHE A 53 8.77 0.51 0.05
N MET A 54 7.44 0.42 0.01
CA MET A 54 6.69 0.03 -1.18
C MET A 54 6.96 0.96 -2.37
N ILE A 55 7.03 2.29 -2.16
CA ILE A 55 7.37 3.24 -3.23
C ILE A 55 8.78 2.95 -3.78
N VAL A 56 9.76 2.74 -2.90
CA VAL A 56 11.15 2.46 -3.31
C VAL A 56 11.23 1.15 -4.10
N VAL A 57 10.57 0.09 -3.62
CA VAL A 57 10.55 -1.22 -4.30
C VAL A 57 9.81 -1.13 -5.63
N ALA A 58 8.72 -0.36 -5.74
CA ALA A 58 8.00 -0.12 -6.99
C ALA A 58 8.85 0.63 -8.03
N ILE A 59 9.61 1.65 -7.62
CA ILE A 59 10.55 2.35 -8.50
C ILE A 59 11.65 1.39 -8.97
N ALA A 60 12.23 0.61 -8.05
CA ALA A 60 13.26 -0.37 -8.40
C ALA A 60 12.74 -1.44 -9.38
N HIS A 61 11.52 -1.95 -9.15
CA HIS A 61 10.87 -2.89 -10.05
C HIS A 61 10.73 -2.30 -11.47
N ALA A 62 10.17 -1.09 -11.57
CA ALA A 62 9.97 -0.41 -12.86
C ALA A 62 11.29 -0.05 -13.56
N TYR A 63 12.35 0.24 -12.80
CA TYR A 63 13.68 0.49 -13.34
C TYR A 63 14.31 -0.76 -13.95
N VAL A 64 14.26 -1.90 -13.24
CA VAL A 64 14.85 -3.17 -13.71
C VAL A 64 14.20 -3.66 -15.01
N ILE A 65 12.89 -3.45 -15.20
CA ILE A 65 12.18 -3.80 -16.44
C ILE A 65 12.24 -2.71 -17.51
N GLY A 66 12.91 -1.58 -17.25
CA GLY A 66 13.07 -0.49 -18.20
C GLY A 66 11.79 0.30 -18.51
N THR A 67 10.78 0.25 -17.65
CA THR A 67 9.48 0.93 -17.88
C THR A 67 9.24 2.15 -17.00
N LEU A 68 10.21 2.57 -16.19
CA LEU A 68 10.03 3.67 -15.23
C LEU A 68 9.47 4.96 -15.86
N PHE A 69 9.87 5.27 -17.10
CA PHE A 69 9.42 6.46 -17.83
C PHE A 69 8.37 6.17 -18.92
N ARG A 70 7.82 4.95 -18.97
CA ARG A 70 6.81 4.56 -19.96
C ARG A 70 5.44 4.55 -19.29
N PHE A 71 4.46 5.18 -19.92
CA PHE A 71 3.09 5.15 -19.41
C PHE A 71 2.50 3.74 -19.58
N ASN A 72 2.33 3.03 -18.48
CA ASN A 72 1.72 1.71 -18.41
C ASN A 72 1.01 1.49 -17.06
N SER A 73 0.35 0.32 -16.91
CA SER A 73 -0.38 -0.04 -15.69
C SER A 73 0.49 -0.01 -14.42
N GLY A 74 1.78 -0.38 -14.51
CA GLY A 74 2.74 -0.30 -13.41
C GLY A 74 3.04 1.13 -12.96
N THR A 75 3.26 2.06 -13.89
CA THR A 75 3.45 3.49 -13.56
C THR A 75 2.19 4.12 -12.97
N LEU A 76 1.00 3.72 -13.44
CA LEU A 76 -0.27 4.19 -12.88
C LEU A 76 -0.44 3.75 -11.41
N ILE A 77 -0.06 2.51 -11.10
CA ILE A 77 0.01 2.00 -9.72
C ILE A 77 0.98 2.84 -8.88
N LEU A 78 2.20 3.09 -9.37
CA LEU A 78 3.21 3.88 -8.66
C LEU A 78 2.69 5.28 -8.31
N ILE A 79 2.08 5.97 -9.27
CA ILE A 79 1.47 7.29 -9.06
C ILE A 79 0.35 7.17 -8.01
N GLY A 80 -0.52 6.16 -8.12
CA GLY A 80 -1.58 5.91 -7.15
C GLY A 80 -1.06 5.70 -5.72
N ILE A 81 0.03 4.94 -5.55
CA ILE A 81 0.68 4.72 -4.25
C ILE A 81 1.22 6.04 -3.69
N ILE A 82 1.92 6.83 -4.52
CA ILE A 82 2.48 8.12 -4.12
C ILE A 82 1.36 9.08 -3.66
N ILE A 83 0.29 9.21 -4.44
CA ILE A 83 -0.86 10.05 -4.07
C ILE A 83 -1.48 9.53 -2.76
N THR A 84 -1.66 8.22 -2.62
CA THR A 84 -2.19 7.60 -1.40
C THR A 84 -1.32 7.93 -0.18
N ALA A 85 0.00 7.88 -0.33
CA ALA A 85 0.95 8.23 0.73
C ALA A 85 0.90 9.72 1.09
N ILE A 86 0.80 10.62 0.10
CA ILE A 86 0.64 12.06 0.30
C ILE A 86 -0.65 12.34 1.08
N VAL A 87 -1.78 11.74 0.68
CA VAL A 87 -3.05 11.89 1.43
C VAL A 87 -2.89 11.34 2.85
N GLY A 88 -2.18 10.22 3.03
CA GLY A 88 -1.83 9.67 4.33
C GLY A 88 -1.10 10.69 5.23
N PHE A 89 -0.18 11.47 4.66
CA PHE A 89 0.50 12.56 5.34
C PHE A 89 -0.46 13.72 5.67
N LEU A 90 -1.35 14.11 4.75
CA LEU A 90 -2.36 15.14 4.97
C LEU A 90 -3.34 14.81 6.10
N ILE A 91 -3.67 13.52 6.30
CA ILE A 91 -4.45 13.08 7.47
C ILE A 91 -3.74 13.46 8.77
N ARG A 92 -2.43 13.23 8.85
CA ARG A 92 -1.64 13.56 10.05
C ARG A 92 -1.57 15.07 10.29
N ALA A 93 -1.40 15.84 9.22
CA ALA A 93 -1.30 17.30 9.29
C ALA A 93 -2.62 17.97 9.66
N THR A 94 -3.73 17.57 9.01
CA THR A 94 -5.02 18.27 9.11
C THR A 94 -6.01 17.62 10.08
N ARG A 95 -5.82 16.33 10.40
CA ARG A 95 -6.74 15.49 11.20
C ARG A 95 -8.18 15.44 10.67
N LYS A 96 -8.45 15.89 9.43
CA LYS A 96 -9.81 15.88 8.85
C LYS A 96 -10.19 14.47 8.40
N LYS A 97 -11.42 14.06 8.74
CA LYS A 97 -11.98 12.74 8.38
C LYS A 97 -12.07 12.52 6.86
N ILE A 98 -12.25 13.59 6.08
CA ILE A 98 -12.34 13.51 4.61
C ILE A 98 -11.10 12.87 3.99
N PHE A 99 -9.89 13.25 4.44
CA PHE A 99 -8.65 12.66 3.92
C PHE A 99 -8.50 11.19 4.29
N LEU A 100 -9.05 10.75 5.42
CA LEU A 100 -9.08 9.33 5.77
C LEU A 100 -9.98 8.53 4.82
N THR A 101 -11.13 9.08 4.44
CA THR A 101 -12.02 8.47 3.45
C THR A 101 -11.33 8.42 2.08
N ILE A 102 -10.74 9.54 1.63
CA ILE A 102 -10.00 9.60 0.36
C ILE A 102 -8.86 8.59 0.34
N HIS A 103 -8.04 8.53 1.40
CA HIS A 103 -6.93 7.58 1.48
C HIS A 103 -7.38 6.11 1.38
N ARG A 104 -8.52 5.76 1.99
CA ARG A 104 -9.11 4.42 1.88
C ARG A 104 -9.62 4.11 0.47
N ILE A 105 -10.31 5.06 -0.15
CA ILE A 105 -10.79 4.91 -1.53
C ILE A 105 -9.60 4.74 -2.47
N LEU A 106 -8.58 5.58 -2.36
CA LEU A 106 -7.36 5.46 -3.16
C LEU A 106 -6.65 4.12 -2.95
N SER A 107 -6.62 3.61 -1.71
CA SER A 107 -6.06 2.27 -1.44
C SER A 107 -6.85 1.17 -2.18
N ILE A 108 -8.18 1.29 -2.27
CA ILE A 108 -9.00 0.34 -3.05
C ILE A 108 -8.72 0.50 -4.55
N VAL A 109 -8.60 1.72 -5.06
CA VAL A 109 -8.25 1.97 -6.47
C VAL A 109 -6.89 1.35 -6.80
N VAL A 110 -5.88 1.56 -5.95
CA VAL A 110 -4.55 0.94 -6.11
C VAL A 110 -4.63 -0.58 -6.08
N LEU A 111 -5.46 -1.16 -5.20
CA LEU A 111 -5.67 -2.61 -5.16
C LEU A 111 -6.23 -3.12 -6.50
N LEU A 112 -7.25 -2.46 -7.04
CA LEU A 112 -7.87 -2.85 -8.32
C LEU A 112 -6.88 -2.71 -9.48
N LEU A 113 -6.09 -1.63 -9.52
CA LEU A 113 -5.05 -1.45 -10.52
C LEU A 113 -3.96 -2.53 -10.42
N MET A 114 -3.57 -2.89 -9.19
CA MET A 114 -2.58 -3.93 -8.95
C MET A 114 -3.07 -5.31 -9.39
N ILE A 115 -4.34 -5.65 -9.10
CA ILE A 115 -4.98 -6.86 -9.62
C ILE A 115 -4.95 -6.83 -11.15
N ASN A 116 -5.38 -5.73 -11.77
CA ASN A 116 -5.37 -5.59 -13.23
C ASN A 116 -3.98 -5.81 -13.81
N HIS A 117 -2.94 -5.17 -13.26
CA HIS A 117 -1.55 -5.28 -13.73
C HIS A 117 -0.94 -6.68 -13.58
N ILE A 118 -1.43 -7.49 -12.64
CA ILE A 118 -0.96 -8.87 -12.46
C ILE A 118 -1.55 -9.80 -13.53
N TYR A 119 -2.79 -9.56 -13.95
CA TYR A 119 -3.52 -10.42 -14.89
C TYR A 119 -3.48 -9.93 -16.35
N PHE A 120 -3.22 -8.64 -16.59
CA PHE A 120 -3.20 -7.98 -17.90
C PHE A 120 -1.96 -7.10 -18.06
#